data_AF-A0ABC9P324-F1
#
_entry.id   AF-A0ABC9P324-F1
#
_cell.length_a   1.000
_cell.length_b   1.000
_cell.length_c   1.000
_cell.angle_alpha   90.00
_cell.angle_beta   90.00
_cell.angle_gamma   90.00
#
_symmetry.space_group_name_H-M   'P 1'
#
loop_
_entity.id
_entity.type
_entity.pdbx_description
1 polymer ?
#
loop_
_entity_poly.entity_id
_entity_poly.type
_entity_poly.pdbx_seq_one_letter_code
_entity_poly.pdbx_strand_id
1 'polypeptide(L)'
;MKSKKKRRIIDGFMILLLIIGIGAFAYPFVSDALNNYLDQQIIAHYQAKASQENTKEMAELQEKMEKKNQELAKKGSNPGLDPFSETQKTTKKPDKSYFESHTIGVLTIPKINVRLPIFDKTNALLLEKGSSLLEGTSYPTGGANTHAVISGHRGLPQAKLFTDLPELKKGDEFYIEVNGKTLAYQVDQIKTVEPTDTKDLHIESGQDLVTLLTCTPYMINSHRLLVRGHRIPYQPEKAAAGMKKVAQQQNLLLWTLLLIACALIISGFIIWYKRRKKTTRKHGN
;
A
#
# COMPACT_ATOMS: atom_id res chain seq x y z
N MET A 1 42.61 28.55 25.12
CA MET A 1 41.56 28.82 24.10
C MET A 1 41.37 27.70 23.06
N LYS A 2 42.44 27.04 22.57
CA LYS A 2 42.38 25.95 21.57
C LYS A 2 41.57 24.70 22.00
N SER A 3 41.63 24.29 23.28
CA SER A 3 40.91 23.09 23.77
C SER A 3 39.38 23.23 23.76
N LYS A 4 38.84 24.42 24.10
CA LYS A 4 37.39 24.71 24.04
C LYS A 4 36.85 24.74 22.60
N LYS A 5 37.66 25.18 21.62
CA LYS A 5 37.29 25.20 20.20
C LYS A 5 37.26 23.77 19.62
N LYS A 6 38.24 22.93 19.99
CA LYS A 6 38.31 21.50 19.59
C LYS A 6 37.12 20.70 20.15
N ARG A 7 36.73 20.91 21.42
CA ARG A 7 35.53 20.29 22.02
C ARG A 7 34.23 20.67 21.29
N ARG A 8 34.03 21.95 20.96
CA ARG A 8 32.84 22.41 20.20
C ARG A 8 32.72 21.79 18.80
N ILE A 9 33.84 21.49 18.15
CA ILE A 9 33.85 20.82 16.84
C ILE A 9 33.42 19.35 16.99
N ILE A 10 33.95 18.65 18.01
CA ILE A 10 33.57 17.26 18.31
C ILE A 10 32.09 17.18 18.69
N ASP A 11 31.60 18.07 19.55
CA ASP A 11 30.19 18.13 19.93
C ASP A 11 29.29 18.36 18.71
N GLY A 12 29.69 19.25 17.79
CA GLY A 12 28.97 19.51 16.55
C GLY A 12 28.92 18.28 15.63
N PHE A 13 30.03 17.57 15.50
CA PHE A 13 30.10 16.32 14.74
C PHE A 13 29.22 15.21 15.36
N MET A 14 29.23 15.07 16.68
CA MET A 14 28.38 14.11 17.39
C MET A 14 26.89 14.41 17.21
N ILE A 15 26.50 15.69 17.26
CA ILE A 15 25.12 16.12 16.99
C ILE A 15 24.75 15.81 15.54
N LEU A 16 25.64 16.03 14.58
CA LEU A 16 25.39 15.70 13.17
C LEU A 16 25.16 14.20 12.97
N LEU A 17 26.00 13.35 13.55
CA LEU A 17 25.83 11.89 13.48
C LEU A 17 24.51 11.44 14.11
N LEU A 18 24.13 12.03 15.24
CA LEU A 18 22.84 11.74 15.88
C LEU A 18 21.67 12.11 14.96
N ILE A 19 21.71 13.28 14.31
CA ILE A 19 20.66 13.72 13.38
C ILE A 19 20.56 12.77 12.19
N ILE A 20 21.69 12.33 11.63
CA ILE A 20 21.73 11.35 10.54
C ILE A 20 21.11 10.03 10.99
N GLY A 21 21.46 9.54 12.18
CA GLY A 21 20.91 8.30 12.75
C GLY A 21 19.38 8.38 12.96
N ILE A 22 18.89 9.47 13.53
CA ILE A 22 17.44 9.72 13.70
C ILE A 22 16.75 9.80 12.34
N GLY A 23 17.35 10.49 11.37
CA GLY A 23 16.81 10.62 10.02
C GLY A 23 16.70 9.26 9.32
N ALA A 24 17.74 8.44 9.38
CA ALA A 24 17.74 7.09 8.82
C ALA A 24 16.68 6.19 9.48
N PHE A 25 16.53 6.28 10.81
CA PHE A 25 15.51 5.53 11.54
C PHE A 25 14.08 5.99 11.23
N ALA A 26 13.87 7.30 11.10
CA ALA A 26 12.56 7.88 10.80
C ALA A 26 12.14 7.70 9.33
N TYR A 27 13.09 7.48 8.42
CA TYR A 27 12.86 7.43 6.98
C TYR A 27 11.73 6.48 6.56
N PRO A 28 11.68 5.21 7.00
CA PRO A 28 10.60 4.29 6.60
C PRO A 28 9.22 4.79 7.03
N PHE A 29 9.10 5.37 8.22
CA PHE A 29 7.83 5.89 8.74
C PHE A 29 7.35 7.12 7.98
N VAL A 30 8.27 8.05 7.68
CA VAL A 30 7.97 9.26 6.91
C VAL A 30 7.63 8.89 5.47
N SER A 31 8.41 8.02 4.84
CA SER A 31 8.18 7.56 3.48
C SER A 31 6.83 6.83 3.35
N ASP A 32 6.52 5.93 4.29
CA ASP A 32 5.24 5.22 4.31
C ASP A 32 4.06 6.17 4.51
N ALA A 33 4.16 7.12 5.45
CA ALA A 33 3.11 8.12 5.68
C ALA A 33 2.86 8.99 4.44
N LEU A 34 3.92 9.41 3.74
CA LEU A 34 3.81 10.15 2.48
C LEU A 34 3.21 9.30 1.37
N ASN A 35 3.59 8.03 1.27
CA ASN A 35 3.03 7.12 0.27
C ASN A 35 1.54 6.88 0.50
N ASN A 36 1.13 6.60 1.74
CA ASN A 36 -0.28 6.47 2.11
C ASN A 36 -1.08 7.74 1.74
N TYR A 37 -0.51 8.93 1.95
CA TYR A 37 -1.16 10.18 1.55
C TYR A 37 -1.32 10.30 0.02
N LEU A 38 -0.29 9.95 -0.76
CA LEU A 38 -0.36 9.94 -2.22
C LEU A 38 -1.38 8.90 -2.74
N ASP A 39 -1.41 7.72 -2.12
CA ASP A 39 -2.32 6.64 -2.48
C ASP A 39 -3.78 7.05 -2.21
N GLN A 40 -4.02 7.77 -1.10
CA GLN A 40 -5.34 8.35 -0.82
C GLN A 40 -5.80 9.33 -1.91
N GLN A 41 -4.90 10.07 -2.56
CA GLN A 41 -5.28 10.96 -3.68
C GLN A 41 -5.66 10.18 -4.93
N ILE A 42 -4.95 9.09 -5.25
CA ILE A 42 -5.27 8.20 -6.37
C ILE A 42 -6.63 7.52 -6.11
N ILE A 43 -6.82 7.01 -4.90
CA ILE A 43 -8.07 6.38 -4.47
C ILE A 43 -9.23 7.39 -4.51
N ALA A 44 -9.05 8.61 -4.02
CA ALA A 44 -10.08 9.63 -4.05
C ALA A 44 -10.47 10.00 -5.49
N HIS A 45 -9.49 10.10 -6.40
CA HIS A 45 -9.75 10.31 -7.83
C HIS A 45 -10.58 9.17 -8.42
N TYR A 46 -10.21 7.91 -8.14
CA TYR A 46 -10.96 6.74 -8.57
C TYR A 46 -12.39 6.72 -8.02
N GLN A 47 -12.56 6.93 -6.70
CA GLN A 47 -13.88 6.93 -6.05
C GLN A 47 -14.78 8.06 -6.57
N ALA A 48 -14.22 9.24 -6.86
CA ALA A 48 -14.95 10.34 -7.49
C ALA A 48 -15.41 9.95 -8.90
N LYS A 49 -14.54 9.34 -9.71
CA LYS A 49 -14.91 8.83 -11.03
C LYS A 49 -15.95 7.71 -10.95
N ALA A 50 -15.87 6.83 -9.95
CA ALA A 50 -16.80 5.73 -9.74
C ALA A 50 -18.10 6.14 -9.02
N SER A 51 -18.32 7.43 -8.77
CA SER A 51 -19.52 7.95 -8.09
C SER A 51 -20.78 7.92 -8.98
N GLN A 52 -21.94 8.22 -8.39
CA GLN A 52 -23.27 8.13 -9.03
C GLN A 52 -23.39 8.90 -10.36
N GLU A 53 -22.59 9.95 -10.58
CA GLU A 53 -22.62 10.72 -11.83
C GLU A 53 -22.22 9.87 -13.06
N ASN A 54 -21.44 8.80 -12.86
CA ASN A 54 -20.95 7.92 -13.94
C ASN A 54 -21.57 6.52 -13.90
N THR A 55 -22.77 6.36 -13.31
CA THR A 55 -23.40 5.05 -13.10
C THR A 55 -23.46 4.21 -14.39
N LYS A 56 -23.70 4.85 -15.55
CA LYS A 56 -23.73 4.17 -16.86
C LYS A 56 -22.35 3.70 -17.30
N GLU A 57 -21.32 4.56 -17.26
CA GLU A 57 -19.95 4.19 -17.62
C GLU A 57 -19.43 3.06 -16.71
N MET A 58 -19.71 3.15 -15.40
CA MET A 58 -19.34 2.11 -14.44
C MET A 58 -20.07 0.79 -14.71
N ALA A 59 -21.34 0.82 -15.11
CA ALA A 59 -22.09 -0.38 -15.49
C ALA A 59 -21.51 -1.03 -16.76
N GLU A 60 -21.13 -0.24 -17.78
CA GLU A 60 -20.49 -0.73 -18.99
C GLU A 60 -19.10 -1.35 -18.71
N LEU A 61 -18.31 -0.71 -17.84
CA LEU A 61 -17.03 -1.25 -17.37
C LEU A 61 -17.21 -2.56 -16.60
N GLN A 62 -18.20 -2.60 -15.71
CA GLN A 62 -18.56 -3.80 -14.96
C GLN A 62 -18.92 -4.95 -15.90
N GLU A 63 -19.81 -4.71 -16.87
CA GLU A 63 -20.23 -5.73 -17.83
C GLU A 63 -19.04 -6.24 -18.67
N LYS A 64 -18.13 -5.34 -19.07
CA LYS A 64 -16.92 -5.72 -19.81
C LYS A 64 -16.01 -6.63 -18.97
N MET A 65 -15.79 -6.30 -17.69
CA MET A 65 -14.99 -7.11 -16.77
C MET A 65 -15.65 -8.48 -16.51
N GLU A 66 -16.96 -8.51 -16.31
CA GLU A 66 -17.71 -9.75 -16.09
C GLU A 66 -17.70 -10.66 -17.32
N LYS A 67 -17.87 -10.11 -18.53
CA LYS A 67 -17.70 -10.88 -19.79
C LYS A 67 -16.31 -11.48 -19.87
N LYS A 68 -15.27 -10.72 -19.52
CA LYS A 68 -13.90 -11.24 -19.50
C LYS A 68 -13.73 -12.37 -18.49
N ASN A 69 -14.31 -12.24 -17.30
CA ASN A 69 -14.31 -13.30 -16.29
C ASN A 69 -15.00 -14.57 -16.78
N GLN A 70 -16.13 -14.45 -17.48
CA GLN A 70 -16.82 -15.60 -18.09
C GLN A 70 -15.98 -16.29 -19.17
N GLU A 71 -15.24 -15.52 -19.99
CA GLU A 71 -14.30 -16.09 -20.95
C GLU A 71 -13.16 -16.85 -20.26
N LEU A 72 -12.59 -16.29 -19.20
CA LEU A 72 -11.52 -16.92 -18.41
C LEU A 72 -12.01 -18.21 -17.76
N ALA A 73 -13.22 -18.21 -17.19
CA ALA A 73 -13.83 -19.40 -16.59
C ALA A 73 -14.01 -20.53 -17.62
N LYS A 74 -14.35 -20.21 -18.88
CA LYS A 74 -14.52 -21.20 -19.96
C LYS A 74 -13.21 -21.72 -20.53
N LYS A 75 -12.21 -20.85 -20.69
CA LYS A 75 -10.92 -21.21 -21.30
C LYS A 75 -9.95 -21.86 -20.30
N GLY A 76 -10.28 -21.81 -19.00
CA GLY A 76 -9.36 -22.07 -17.91
C GLY A 76 -8.52 -20.83 -17.65
N SER A 77 -8.63 -20.26 -16.45
CA SER A 77 -7.73 -19.18 -16.04
C SER A 77 -6.29 -19.66 -16.16
N ASN A 78 -5.42 -18.85 -16.74
CA ASN A 78 -4.00 -19.10 -16.79
C ASN A 78 -3.31 -17.94 -16.07
N PRO A 79 -3.20 -18.00 -14.73
CA PRO A 79 -2.42 -17.03 -13.98
C PRO A 79 -1.05 -16.91 -14.65
N GLY A 80 -0.69 -15.70 -15.07
CA GLY A 80 0.52 -15.44 -15.83
C GLY A 80 1.80 -15.80 -15.07
N LEU A 81 2.94 -15.40 -15.63
CA LEU A 81 4.25 -15.53 -14.97
C LEU A 81 4.22 -14.83 -13.59
N ASP A 82 5.10 -15.29 -12.71
CA ASP A 82 5.27 -14.71 -11.38
C ASP A 82 5.44 -13.17 -11.47
N PRO A 83 4.57 -12.38 -10.81
CA PRO A 83 4.51 -10.92 -10.95
C PRO A 83 5.78 -10.19 -10.53
N PHE A 84 6.69 -10.88 -9.81
CA PHE A 84 7.93 -10.32 -9.30
C PHE A 84 9.16 -10.71 -10.14
N SER A 85 8.98 -11.46 -11.22
CA SER A 85 10.07 -11.90 -12.10
C SER A 85 10.48 -10.85 -13.13
N GLU A 86 9.63 -9.88 -13.45
CA GLU A 86 9.96 -8.84 -14.43
C GLU A 86 10.70 -7.64 -13.80
N THR A 87 11.96 -7.45 -14.21
CA THR A 87 12.76 -6.26 -13.89
C THR A 87 12.80 -5.28 -15.07
N GLN A 88 11.64 -4.87 -15.60
CA GLN A 88 11.65 -3.79 -16.60
C GLN A 88 11.87 -2.45 -15.91
N LYS A 89 13.12 -1.95 -15.98
CA LYS A 89 13.46 -0.58 -15.60
C LYS A 89 13.01 0.36 -16.71
N THR A 90 11.84 0.97 -16.54
CA THR A 90 11.40 2.06 -17.42
C THR A 90 12.26 3.30 -17.20
N THR A 91 12.71 3.94 -18.27
CA THR A 91 13.55 5.15 -18.21
C THR A 91 12.80 6.43 -17.84
N LYS A 92 11.46 6.43 -17.93
CA LYS A 92 10.60 7.57 -17.60
C LYS A 92 9.95 7.35 -16.24
N LYS A 93 10.11 8.29 -15.31
CA LYS A 93 9.36 8.27 -14.04
C LYS A 93 7.87 8.46 -14.37
N PRO A 94 6.99 7.52 -14.00
CA PRO A 94 5.55 7.70 -14.18
C PRO A 94 5.07 8.89 -13.35
N ASP A 95 4.12 9.63 -13.89
CA ASP A 95 3.43 10.70 -13.15
C ASP A 95 2.16 10.17 -12.47
N LYS A 96 1.45 11.05 -11.75
CA LYS A 96 0.20 10.69 -11.05
C LYS A 96 -0.87 10.13 -12.01
N SER A 97 -0.98 10.70 -13.22
CA SER A 97 -1.99 10.32 -14.20
C SER A 97 -1.81 8.90 -14.73
N TYR A 98 -0.56 8.43 -14.79
CA TYR A 98 -0.26 7.03 -15.10
C TYR A 98 -0.90 6.10 -14.07
N PHE A 99 -0.77 6.37 -12.77
CA PHE A 99 -1.37 5.53 -11.73
C PHE A 99 -2.90 5.64 -11.71
N GLU A 100 -3.43 6.86 -11.88
CA GLU A 100 -4.89 7.09 -11.95
C GLU A 100 -5.54 6.32 -13.11
N SER A 101 -4.90 6.30 -14.29
CA SER A 101 -5.45 5.61 -15.46
C SER A 101 -5.43 4.08 -15.36
N HIS A 102 -4.52 3.50 -14.57
CA HIS A 102 -4.44 2.05 -14.34
C HIS A 102 -5.27 1.60 -13.12
N THR A 103 -5.83 2.51 -12.33
CA THR A 103 -6.58 2.15 -11.11
C THR A 103 -7.96 1.59 -11.48
N ILE A 104 -8.23 0.34 -11.10
CA ILE A 104 -9.50 -0.35 -11.32
C ILE A 104 -10.30 -0.61 -10.05
N GLY A 105 -9.70 -0.40 -8.87
CA GLY A 105 -10.37 -0.60 -7.60
C GLY A 105 -9.52 -0.19 -6.41
N VAL A 106 -10.03 -0.48 -5.22
CA VAL A 106 -9.38 -0.20 -3.94
C VAL A 106 -9.43 -1.45 -3.08
N LEU A 107 -8.30 -1.85 -2.53
CA LEU A 107 -8.20 -2.93 -1.55
C LEU A 107 -8.06 -2.32 -0.16
N THR A 108 -8.88 -2.75 0.78
CA THR A 108 -8.74 -2.40 2.21
C THR A 108 -8.68 -3.65 3.08
N ILE A 109 -7.67 -3.72 3.95
CA ILE A 109 -7.46 -4.81 4.91
C ILE A 109 -7.35 -4.21 6.32
N PRO A 110 -8.46 -4.13 7.07
CA PRO A 110 -8.46 -3.42 8.35
C PRO A 110 -7.54 -4.00 9.41
N LYS A 111 -7.33 -5.32 9.39
CA LYS A 111 -6.51 -6.02 10.40
C LYS A 111 -5.07 -5.48 10.47
N ILE A 112 -4.52 -5.12 9.32
CA ILE A 112 -3.13 -4.69 9.14
C ILE A 112 -3.03 -3.23 8.65
N ASN A 113 -4.15 -2.48 8.73
CA ASN A 113 -4.22 -1.06 8.36
C ASN A 113 -3.77 -0.76 6.92
N VAL A 114 -4.07 -1.66 5.98
CA VAL A 114 -3.73 -1.50 4.57
C VAL A 114 -4.93 -0.92 3.81
N ARG A 115 -4.67 0.10 2.99
CA ARG A 115 -5.61 0.65 2.02
C ARG A 115 -4.84 1.08 0.78
N LEU A 116 -5.00 0.37 -0.34
CA LEU A 116 -4.18 0.51 -1.54
C LEU A 116 -5.05 0.56 -2.80
N PRO A 117 -4.62 1.30 -3.85
CA PRO A 117 -5.20 1.14 -5.17
C PRO A 117 -4.90 -0.27 -5.71
N ILE A 118 -5.84 -0.79 -6.51
CA ILE A 118 -5.67 -1.99 -7.32
C ILE A 118 -5.48 -1.53 -8.76
N PHE A 119 -4.32 -1.81 -9.33
CA PHE A 119 -4.01 -1.52 -10.73
C PHE A 119 -4.38 -2.68 -11.64
N ASP A 120 -4.76 -2.41 -12.88
CA ASP A 120 -5.19 -3.40 -13.88
C ASP A 120 -4.05 -4.25 -14.44
N LYS A 121 -2.80 -3.79 -14.27
CA LYS A 121 -1.59 -4.44 -14.76
C LYS A 121 -0.59 -4.68 -13.64
N THR A 122 0.24 -5.68 -13.84
CA THR A 122 1.38 -5.96 -12.98
C THR A 122 2.69 -5.56 -13.68
N ASN A 123 3.37 -4.55 -13.14
CA ASN A 123 4.73 -4.18 -13.52
C ASN A 123 5.46 -3.54 -12.33
N ALA A 124 6.78 -3.38 -12.43
CA ALA A 124 7.60 -2.86 -11.34
C ALA A 124 7.14 -1.48 -10.82
N LEU A 125 6.72 -0.56 -11.70
CA LEU A 125 6.26 0.76 -11.30
C LEU A 125 4.96 0.73 -10.49
N LEU A 126 3.99 -0.08 -10.93
CA LEU A 126 2.69 -0.21 -10.28
C LEU A 126 2.81 -0.95 -8.94
N LEU A 127 3.61 -2.03 -8.90
CA LEU A 127 3.85 -2.80 -7.68
C LEU A 127 4.64 -2.02 -6.63
N GLU A 128 5.54 -1.12 -7.02
CA GLU A 128 6.21 -0.21 -6.08
C GLU A 128 5.24 0.78 -5.42
N LYS A 129 4.11 1.08 -6.07
CA LYS A 129 3.18 2.12 -5.64
C LYS A 129 1.94 1.59 -4.93
N GLY A 130 1.48 0.39 -5.25
CA GLY A 130 0.24 -0.14 -4.71
C GLY A 130 0.12 -1.64 -4.91
N SER A 131 -1.11 -2.10 -5.18
CA SER A 131 -1.39 -3.49 -5.50
C SER A 131 -1.81 -3.63 -6.95
N SER A 132 -1.55 -4.77 -7.56
CA SER A 132 -1.80 -5.01 -8.99
C SER A 132 -2.56 -6.30 -9.20
N LEU A 133 -3.51 -6.31 -10.14
CA LEU A 133 -4.15 -7.52 -10.62
C LEU A 133 -3.14 -8.38 -11.39
N LEU A 134 -3.02 -9.65 -11.02
CA LEU A 134 -2.22 -10.62 -11.75
C LEU A 134 -2.90 -10.92 -13.09
N GLU A 135 -2.18 -10.70 -14.18
CA GLU A 135 -2.69 -10.95 -15.51
C GLU A 135 -3.08 -12.43 -15.70
N GLY A 136 -4.18 -12.67 -16.42
CA GLY A 136 -4.72 -14.01 -16.63
C GLY A 136 -5.64 -14.53 -15.51
N THR A 137 -5.82 -13.75 -14.43
CA THR A 137 -6.80 -14.01 -13.36
C THR A 137 -8.07 -13.19 -13.54
N SER A 138 -9.14 -13.50 -12.79
CA SER A 138 -10.40 -12.76 -12.90
C SER A 138 -10.24 -11.32 -12.43
N TYR A 139 -10.97 -10.38 -13.04
CA TYR A 139 -11.19 -9.07 -12.43
C TYR A 139 -11.93 -9.23 -11.09
N PRO A 140 -11.63 -8.38 -10.08
CA PRO A 140 -12.18 -8.52 -8.74
C PRO A 140 -13.62 -7.97 -8.62
N THR A 141 -14.46 -8.24 -9.62
CA THR A 141 -15.89 -7.85 -9.67
C THR A 141 -16.81 -8.84 -8.96
N GLY A 142 -16.26 -9.98 -8.52
CA GLY A 142 -16.96 -11.08 -7.85
C GLY A 142 -17.81 -11.93 -8.80
N GLY A 143 -18.60 -12.84 -8.22
CA GLY A 143 -19.45 -13.78 -8.93
C GLY A 143 -18.91 -15.20 -8.95
N ALA A 144 -19.80 -16.17 -9.20
CA ALA A 144 -19.44 -17.58 -9.24
C ALA A 144 -18.47 -17.88 -10.40
N ASN A 145 -17.55 -18.81 -10.16
CA ASN A 145 -16.46 -19.17 -11.08
C ASN A 145 -15.52 -17.98 -11.35
N THR A 146 -15.19 -17.22 -10.31
CA THR A 146 -14.17 -16.16 -10.40
C THR A 146 -13.10 -16.36 -9.34
N HIS A 147 -11.86 -16.06 -9.72
CA HIS A 147 -10.73 -16.02 -8.80
C HIS A 147 -9.79 -14.90 -9.23
N ALA A 148 -9.84 -13.77 -8.53
CA ALA A 148 -8.91 -12.67 -8.75
C ALA A 148 -7.66 -12.84 -7.90
N VAL A 149 -6.49 -12.48 -8.43
CA VAL A 149 -5.25 -12.48 -7.66
C VAL A 149 -4.67 -11.08 -7.63
N ILE A 150 -4.52 -10.52 -6.44
CA ILE A 150 -3.99 -9.17 -6.22
C ILE A 150 -2.60 -9.31 -5.61
N SER A 151 -1.61 -8.80 -6.33
CA SER A 151 -0.20 -8.88 -5.96
C SER A 151 0.27 -7.58 -5.33
N GLY A 152 1.18 -7.67 -4.36
CA GLY A 152 1.80 -6.51 -3.73
C GLY A 152 3.16 -6.86 -3.13
N HIS A 153 4.09 -5.90 -3.13
CA HIS A 153 5.41 -6.11 -2.53
C HIS A 153 5.35 -6.25 -1.01
N ARG A 154 6.38 -6.91 -0.46
CA ARG A 154 6.65 -7.04 0.96
C ARG A 154 8.08 -6.58 1.25
N GLY A 155 8.23 -5.71 2.24
CA GLY A 155 9.52 -5.23 2.72
C GLY A 155 10.18 -4.14 1.88
N LEU A 156 9.42 -3.28 1.20
CA LEU A 156 10.02 -2.10 0.58
C LEU A 156 10.44 -1.08 1.65
N PRO A 157 11.64 -0.48 1.57
CA PRO A 157 12.06 0.58 2.48
C PRO A 157 11.12 1.80 2.48
N GLN A 158 10.50 2.09 1.33
CA GLN A 158 9.71 3.28 1.11
C GLN A 158 8.21 3.13 1.43
N ALA A 159 7.65 1.92 1.42
CA ALA A 159 6.21 1.69 1.57
C ALA A 159 5.91 0.30 2.17
N LYS A 160 4.94 0.23 3.09
CA LYS A 160 4.59 -1.05 3.73
C LYS A 160 3.90 -2.03 2.79
N LEU A 161 2.95 -1.59 1.96
CA LEU A 161 2.22 -2.46 1.02
C LEU A 161 1.73 -3.77 1.71
N PHE A 162 2.18 -4.95 1.26
CA PHE A 162 1.84 -6.26 1.83
C PHE A 162 2.87 -6.77 2.85
N THR A 163 3.67 -5.88 3.45
CA THR A 163 4.69 -6.25 4.46
C THR A 163 4.10 -7.07 5.61
N ASP A 164 2.93 -6.65 6.08
CA ASP A 164 2.24 -7.23 7.24
C ASP A 164 1.18 -8.28 6.83
N LEU A 165 1.09 -8.64 5.54
CA LEU A 165 0.17 -9.69 5.06
C LEU A 165 0.29 -11.04 5.80
N PRO A 166 1.48 -11.50 6.23
CA PRO A 166 1.60 -12.71 7.06
C PRO A 166 0.92 -12.66 8.42
N GLU A 167 0.51 -11.48 8.90
CA GLU A 167 -0.22 -11.34 10.17
C GLU A 167 -1.70 -11.73 10.07
N LEU A 168 -2.22 -11.83 8.84
CA LEU A 168 -3.59 -12.27 8.60
C LEU A 168 -3.79 -13.73 9.01
N LYS A 169 -5.00 -14.01 9.48
CA LYS A 169 -5.43 -15.34 9.91
C LYS A 169 -6.76 -15.67 9.24
N LYS A 170 -7.09 -16.97 9.23
CA LYS A 170 -8.42 -17.41 8.82
C LYS A 170 -9.50 -16.68 9.63
N GLY A 171 -10.53 -16.20 8.97
CA GLY A 171 -11.60 -15.39 9.56
C GLY A 171 -11.39 -13.88 9.49
N ASP A 172 -10.17 -13.40 9.22
CA ASP A 172 -9.95 -11.96 8.96
C ASP A 172 -10.63 -11.55 7.65
N GLU A 173 -11.09 -10.30 7.59
CA GLU A 173 -11.82 -9.76 6.44
C GLU A 173 -11.01 -8.71 5.69
N PHE A 174 -11.23 -8.66 4.38
CA PHE A 174 -10.78 -7.58 3.52
C PHE A 174 -11.90 -7.18 2.54
N TYR A 175 -11.80 -5.96 2.04
CA TYR A 175 -12.83 -5.33 1.21
C TYR A 175 -12.23 -4.84 -0.09
N ILE A 176 -13.00 -4.99 -1.17
CA ILE A 176 -12.66 -4.47 -2.49
C ILE A 176 -13.74 -3.49 -2.92
N GLU A 177 -13.35 -2.25 -3.19
CA GLU A 177 -14.20 -1.28 -3.85
C GLU A 177 -13.91 -1.31 -5.36
N VAL A 178 -14.93 -1.57 -6.18
CA VAL A 178 -14.81 -1.66 -7.64
C VAL A 178 -16.10 -1.17 -8.30
N ASN A 179 -16.00 -0.26 -9.27
CA ASN A 179 -17.10 0.28 -10.07
C ASN A 179 -18.32 0.72 -9.23
N GLY A 180 -18.07 1.39 -8.09
CA GLY A 180 -19.11 1.88 -7.18
C GLY A 180 -19.72 0.82 -6.25
N LYS A 181 -19.22 -0.41 -6.24
CA LYS A 181 -19.64 -1.49 -5.34
C LYS A 181 -18.54 -1.82 -4.34
N THR A 182 -18.94 -2.29 -3.16
CA THR A 182 -18.01 -2.85 -2.16
C THR A 182 -18.29 -4.34 -1.97
N LEU A 183 -17.25 -5.16 -2.12
CA LEU A 183 -17.28 -6.61 -1.97
C LEU A 183 -16.49 -6.98 -0.71
N ALA A 184 -17.00 -7.92 0.09
CA ALA A 184 -16.37 -8.39 1.31
C ALA A 184 -15.90 -9.84 1.14
N TYR A 185 -14.66 -10.11 1.56
CA TYR A 185 -14.07 -11.43 1.55
C TYR A 185 -13.54 -11.79 2.92
N GLN A 186 -13.62 -13.07 3.27
CA GLN A 186 -13.07 -13.60 4.51
C GLN A 186 -12.00 -14.65 4.21
N VAL A 187 -10.86 -14.52 4.87
CA VAL A 187 -9.71 -15.41 4.70
C VAL A 187 -10.07 -16.85 5.09
N ASP A 188 -9.89 -17.79 4.17
CA ASP A 188 -10.18 -19.22 4.35
C ASP A 188 -8.91 -20.10 4.25
N GLN A 189 -7.93 -19.64 3.49
CA GLN A 189 -6.69 -20.36 3.21
C GLN A 189 -5.48 -19.42 3.24
N ILE A 190 -4.38 -19.92 3.84
CA ILE A 190 -3.07 -19.28 3.81
C ILE A 190 -2.05 -20.36 3.45
N LYS A 191 -1.25 -20.13 2.40
CA LYS A 191 -0.25 -21.08 1.91
C LYS A 191 1.04 -20.38 1.51
N THR A 192 2.16 -21.09 1.66
CA THR A 192 3.44 -20.71 1.06
C THR A 192 3.73 -21.69 -0.07
N VAL A 193 4.02 -21.18 -1.26
CA VAL A 193 4.24 -21.98 -2.48
C VAL A 193 5.49 -21.52 -3.22
N GLU A 194 6.00 -22.36 -4.12
CA GLU A 194 7.06 -21.96 -5.06
C GLU A 194 6.52 -20.92 -6.07
N PRO A 195 7.35 -20.01 -6.60
CA PRO A 195 6.91 -19.01 -7.57
C PRO A 195 6.27 -19.59 -8.84
N THR A 196 6.63 -20.83 -9.20
CA THR A 196 6.09 -21.55 -10.35
C THR A 196 4.83 -22.36 -10.05
N ASP A 197 4.44 -22.49 -8.78
CA ASP A 197 3.24 -23.23 -8.38
C ASP A 197 2.02 -22.29 -8.38
N THR A 198 1.27 -22.35 -9.48
CA THR A 198 0.07 -21.54 -9.70
C THR A 198 -1.22 -22.29 -9.39
N LYS A 199 -1.16 -23.54 -8.90
CA LYS A 199 -2.34 -24.41 -8.74
C LYS A 199 -3.44 -23.78 -7.90
N ASP A 200 -3.05 -23.13 -6.81
CA ASP A 200 -3.94 -22.45 -5.86
C ASP A 200 -4.49 -21.10 -6.37
N LEU A 201 -4.11 -20.67 -7.58
CA LEU A 201 -4.54 -19.40 -8.20
C LEU A 201 -5.59 -19.59 -9.31
N HIS A 202 -5.91 -20.85 -9.65
CA HIS A 202 -6.92 -21.13 -10.68
C HIS A 202 -8.34 -20.90 -10.16
N ILE A 203 -9.26 -20.64 -11.10
CA ILE A 203 -10.69 -20.56 -10.81
C ILE A 203 -11.19 -21.91 -10.29
N GLU A 204 -11.90 -21.86 -9.16
CA GLU A 204 -12.62 -23.00 -8.60
C GLU A 204 -14.11 -22.91 -8.95
N SER A 205 -14.69 -24.04 -9.41
CA SER A 205 -16.08 -24.05 -9.88
C SER A 205 -17.05 -23.69 -8.75
N GLY A 206 -17.98 -22.77 -9.05
CA GLY A 206 -18.98 -22.28 -8.12
C GLY A 206 -18.47 -21.30 -7.06
N GLN A 207 -17.15 -21.04 -6.98
CA GLN A 207 -16.57 -20.17 -5.96
C GLN A 207 -16.41 -18.73 -6.46
N ASP A 208 -16.41 -17.78 -5.52
CA ASP A 208 -16.06 -16.37 -5.70
C ASP A 208 -14.88 -16.07 -4.75
N LEU A 209 -13.67 -16.03 -5.31
CA LEU A 209 -12.41 -16.05 -4.56
C LEU A 209 -11.54 -14.84 -4.91
N VAL A 210 -10.79 -14.38 -3.91
CA VAL A 210 -9.68 -13.45 -4.12
C VAL A 210 -8.46 -13.94 -3.34
N THR A 211 -7.31 -14.01 -4.01
CA THR A 211 -6.03 -14.28 -3.34
C THR A 211 -5.17 -13.02 -3.31
N LEU A 212 -4.70 -12.65 -2.12
CA LEU A 212 -3.67 -11.66 -1.91
C LEU A 212 -2.31 -12.36 -1.97
N LEU A 213 -1.44 -11.92 -2.87
CA LEU A 213 -0.17 -12.58 -3.20
C LEU A 213 1.01 -11.65 -2.88
N THR A 214 1.99 -12.15 -2.11
CA THR A 214 3.26 -11.46 -1.88
C THR A 214 4.46 -12.41 -1.81
N CYS A 215 5.67 -11.86 -1.77
CA CYS A 215 6.90 -12.64 -1.59
C CYS A 215 7.13 -13.08 -0.14
N THR A 216 7.78 -14.22 0.06
CA THR A 216 8.16 -14.73 1.39
C THR A 216 9.36 -15.68 1.26
N PRO A 217 10.16 -15.95 2.32
CA PRO A 217 10.28 -15.22 3.59
C PRO A 217 10.77 -13.77 3.40
N TYR A 218 10.62 -12.96 4.45
CA TYR A 218 11.03 -11.54 4.45
C TYR A 218 12.49 -11.38 3.99
N MET A 219 12.74 -10.46 3.06
CA MET A 219 14.05 -10.17 2.44
C MET A 219 14.68 -11.31 1.61
N ILE A 220 14.14 -12.53 1.65
CA ILE A 220 14.63 -13.68 0.87
C ILE A 220 13.83 -13.81 -0.44
N ASN A 221 12.50 -13.65 -0.36
CA ASN A 221 11.60 -13.64 -1.51
C ASN A 221 11.65 -14.89 -2.42
N SER A 222 12.11 -16.04 -1.89
CA SER A 222 12.24 -17.28 -2.66
C SER A 222 10.90 -17.96 -2.94
N HIS A 223 9.89 -17.71 -2.13
CA HIS A 223 8.55 -18.30 -2.20
C HIS A 223 7.46 -17.22 -2.32
N ARG A 224 6.22 -17.65 -2.52
CA ARG A 224 5.04 -16.79 -2.53
C ARG A 224 4.12 -17.14 -1.38
N LEU A 225 3.69 -16.12 -0.64
CA LEU A 225 2.62 -16.22 0.35
C LEU A 225 1.30 -15.90 -0.35
N LEU A 226 0.37 -16.85 -0.27
CA LEU A 226 -0.99 -16.74 -0.77
C LEU A 226 -1.93 -16.63 0.41
N VAL A 227 -2.68 -15.54 0.51
CA VAL A 227 -3.77 -15.36 1.46
C VAL A 227 -5.07 -15.27 0.69
N ARG A 228 -5.82 -16.37 0.65
CA ARG A 228 -7.07 -16.47 -0.07
C ARG A 228 -8.24 -16.15 0.84
N GLY A 229 -9.21 -15.42 0.29
CA GLY A 229 -10.51 -15.22 0.89
C GLY A 229 -11.63 -15.62 -0.05
N HIS A 230 -12.72 -16.09 0.54
CA HIS A 230 -13.96 -16.39 -0.14
C HIS A 230 -14.97 -15.26 0.10
N ARG A 231 -15.87 -15.07 -0.85
CA ARG A 231 -16.90 -14.04 -0.77
C ARG A 231 -17.84 -14.27 0.41
N ILE A 232 -18.11 -13.21 1.16
CA ILE A 232 -19.13 -13.20 2.22
C ILE A 232 -20.19 -12.12 1.95
N PRO A 233 -21.40 -12.22 2.53
CA PRO A 233 -22.39 -11.15 2.49
C PRO A 233 -21.81 -9.84 3.03
N TYR A 234 -21.99 -8.76 2.27
CA TYR A 234 -21.50 -7.44 2.67
C TYR A 234 -22.30 -6.89 3.85
N GLN A 235 -21.61 -6.52 4.93
CA GLN A 235 -22.18 -5.88 6.11
C GLN A 235 -21.74 -4.40 6.13
N PRO A 236 -22.62 -3.45 5.73
CA PRO A 236 -22.24 -2.05 5.51
C PRO A 236 -21.60 -1.39 6.73
N GLU A 237 -22.15 -1.58 7.92
CA GLU A 237 -21.66 -0.94 9.14
C GLU A 237 -20.25 -1.44 9.52
N LYS A 238 -20.04 -2.75 9.47
CA LYS A 238 -18.75 -3.37 9.80
C LYS A 238 -17.67 -2.95 8.80
N ALA A 239 -17.99 -3.00 7.51
CA ALA A 239 -17.06 -2.60 6.46
C ALA A 239 -16.73 -1.11 6.53
N ALA A 240 -17.74 -0.24 6.69
CA ALA A 240 -17.54 1.20 6.83
C ALA A 240 -16.69 1.53 8.06
N ALA A 241 -16.94 0.88 9.20
CA ALA A 241 -16.13 1.05 10.41
C ALA A 241 -14.67 0.62 10.19
N GLY A 242 -14.46 -0.53 9.54
CA GLY A 242 -13.12 -1.03 9.19
C GLY A 242 -12.37 -0.06 8.28
N MET A 243 -12.98 0.33 7.15
CA MET A 243 -12.37 1.25 6.18
C MET A 243 -12.08 2.63 6.77
N LYS A 244 -13.01 3.18 7.56
CA LYS A 244 -12.83 4.46 8.26
C LYS A 244 -11.68 4.39 9.27
N LYS A 245 -11.57 3.28 10.02
CA LYS A 245 -10.48 3.08 10.98
C LYS A 245 -9.11 3.10 10.28
N VAL A 246 -8.97 2.41 9.15
CA VAL A 246 -7.72 2.42 8.37
C VAL A 246 -7.37 3.84 7.91
N ALA A 247 -8.32 4.55 7.32
CA ALA A 247 -8.10 5.93 6.87
C ALA A 247 -7.70 6.87 8.02
N GLN A 248 -8.36 6.73 9.19
CA GLN A 248 -8.03 7.50 10.38
C GLN A 248 -6.62 7.20 10.91
N GLN A 249 -6.21 5.93 10.95
CA GLN A 249 -4.88 5.53 11.42
C GLN A 249 -3.77 6.03 10.47
N GLN A 250 -3.97 5.93 9.16
CA GLN A 250 -3.02 6.46 8.17
C GLN A 250 -2.86 7.98 8.34
N ASN A 251 -3.96 8.71 8.50
CA ASN A 251 -3.92 10.16 8.72
C ASN A 251 -3.27 10.53 10.06
N LEU A 252 -3.60 9.79 11.13
CA LEU A 252 -3.01 10.01 12.46
C LEU A 252 -1.49 9.87 12.42
N LEU A 253 -0.97 8.84 11.75
CA LEU A 253 0.47 8.64 11.58
C LEU A 253 1.13 9.88 10.93
N LEU A 254 0.58 10.37 9.82
CA LEU A 254 1.09 11.57 9.13
C LEU A 254 1.11 12.80 10.06
N TRP A 255 0.00 13.08 10.74
CA TRP A 255 -0.10 14.22 11.66
C TRP A 255 0.85 14.11 12.85
N THR A 256 1.04 12.92 13.42
CA THR A 256 1.99 12.71 14.52
C THR A 256 3.42 13.00 14.08
N LEU A 257 3.82 12.57 12.88
CA LEU A 257 5.14 12.87 12.33
C LEU A 257 5.34 14.37 12.08
N LEU A 258 4.32 15.06 11.55
CA LEU A 258 4.36 16.51 11.35
C LEU A 258 4.47 17.27 12.69
N LEU A 259 3.72 16.86 13.71
CA LEU A 259 3.80 17.47 15.06
C LEU A 259 5.20 17.30 15.68
N ILE A 260 5.79 16.11 15.57
CA ILE A 260 7.16 15.85 16.04
C ILE A 260 8.15 16.75 15.29
N ALA A 261 8.03 16.84 13.96
CA ALA A 261 8.89 17.70 13.15
C ALA A 261 8.77 19.18 13.55
N CYS A 262 7.54 19.69 13.74
CA CYS A 262 7.29 21.05 14.21
C CYS A 262 7.89 21.30 15.60
N ALA A 263 7.73 20.37 16.55
CA ALA A 263 8.30 20.49 17.89
C ALA A 263 9.83 20.55 17.87
N LEU A 264 10.48 19.76 17.02
CA LEU A 264 11.93 19.79 16.82
C LEU A 264 12.39 21.14 16.23
N ILE A 265 11.68 21.68 15.24
CA ILE A 265 11.99 23.00 14.65
C ILE A 265 11.86 24.11 15.70
N ILE A 266 10.76 24.12 16.47
CA ILE A 266 10.51 25.13 17.51
C ILE A 266 11.57 25.05 18.61
N SER A 267 11.92 23.84 19.09
CA SER A 267 12.96 23.67 20.09
C SER A 267 14.33 24.16 19.59
N GLY A 268 14.68 23.84 18.34
CA GLY A 268 15.88 24.35 17.67
C GLY A 268 15.91 25.88 17.60
N PHE A 269 14.79 26.50 17.22
CA PHE A 269 14.63 27.95 17.16
C PHE A 269 14.77 28.61 18.55
N ILE A 270 14.15 28.06 19.59
CA ILE A 270 14.26 28.54 20.97
C ILE A 270 15.72 28.48 21.45
N ILE A 271 16.42 27.37 21.18
CA ILE A 271 17.84 27.21 21.55
C ILE A 271 18.71 28.23 20.81
N TRP A 272 18.48 28.42 19.51
CA TRP A 272 19.19 29.42 18.70
C TRP A 272 18.95 30.85 19.21
N TYR A 273 17.69 31.21 19.46
CA TYR A 273 17.31 32.52 19.98
C TYR A 273 17.94 32.81 21.35
N LYS A 274 17.87 31.84 22.28
CA LYS A 274 18.51 31.96 23.61
C LYS A 274 20.03 32.08 23.50
N ARG A 275 20.68 31.39 22.56
CA ARG A 275 22.13 31.52 22.31
C ARG A 275 22.48 32.90 21.77
N ARG A 276 21.73 33.43 20.80
CA ARG A 276 21.95 34.77 20.20
C ARG A 276 21.79 35.91 21.23
N LYS A 277 20.79 35.81 22.12
CA LYS A 277 20.59 36.76 23.23
C LYS A 277 21.74 36.74 24.26
N LYS A 278 22.36 35.57 24.50
CA LYS A 278 23.53 35.47 25.39
C LYS A 278 24.80 36.06 24.78
N THR A 279 24.97 36.02 23.45
CA THR A 279 26.14 36.60 22.77
C THR A 279 26.10 38.13 22.70
N THR A 280 24.91 38.70 22.50
CA THR A 280 24.68 40.16 22.48
C THR A 280 24.88 40.79 23.86
N ARG A 281 24.39 40.16 24.94
CA ARG A 281 24.68 40.59 26.33
C ARG A 281 26.17 40.55 26.72
N LYS A 282 27.02 39.82 25.98
CA LYS A 282 28.46 39.71 26.26
C LYS A 282 29.33 40.75 25.55
N HIS A 283 28.79 41.48 24.58
CA HIS A 283 29.50 42.55 23.84
C HIS A 283 29.00 43.95 24.21
N GLY A 284 28.06 44.06 25.16
CA GLY A 284 27.52 45.34 25.66
C GLY A 284 27.95 45.69 27.09
N ASN A 285 28.96 45.00 27.63
CA ASN A 285 29.64 45.32 28.89
C ASN A 285 31.14 45.46 28.63
#